data_AF-A0A2R4W2E8-F1
#
_entry.id   AF-A0A2R4W2E8-F1
#
_cell.length_a   1.000
_cell.length_b   1.000
_cell.length_c   1.000
_cell.angle_alpha   90.00
_cell.angle_beta   90.00
_cell.angle_gamma   90.00
#
_symmetry.space_group_name_H-M   'P 1'
#
loop_
_entity.id
_entity.type
_entity.pdbx_description
1 polymer ?
#
loop_
_entity_poly.entity_id
_entity_poly.type
_entity_poly.pdbx_seq_one_letter_code
_entity_poly.pdbx_strand_id
1 'polypeptide(L)' 'MNQTICYCFGFTDNEIKEDVIKNNGISRIEQFIVNKKKEGKCACHLNNPRGT' A
#
# COMPACT_ATOMS: atom_id res chain seq x y z
N MET A 1 12.64 -10.96 3.44
CA MET A 1 12.64 -10.29 2.11
C MET A 1 11.52 -9.26 2.14
N ASN A 2 11.77 -8.04 1.68
CA ASN A 2 10.79 -6.95 1.69
C ASN A 2 9.87 -7.10 0.46
N GLN A 3 8.62 -7.47 0.66
CA GLN A 3 7.68 -7.71 -0.43
C GLN A 3 6.97 -6.40 -0.78
N THR A 4 6.94 -6.03 -2.06
CA THR A 4 6.07 -4.94 -2.53
C THR A 4 4.60 -5.34 -2.35
N ILE A 5 3.87 -4.54 -1.57
CA ILE A 5 2.45 -4.73 -1.30
C ILE A 5 1.61 -3.86 -2.24
N CYS A 6 2.00 -2.60 -2.43
CA CYS A 6 1.32 -1.71 -3.37
C CYS A 6 2.21 -1.37 -4.56
N TYR A 7 1.99 -2.07 -5.67
CA TYR A 7 2.77 -1.85 -6.90
C TYR A 7 2.50 -0.50 -7.58
N CYS A 8 1.36 0.15 -7.30
CA CYS A 8 1.07 1.47 -7.86
C CYS A 8 1.84 2.61 -7.18
N PHE A 9 2.17 2.45 -5.89
CA PHE A 9 2.80 3.51 -5.09
C PHE A 9 4.13 3.08 -4.45
N GLY A 10 4.60 1.86 -4.74
CA GLY A 10 5.90 1.35 -4.30
C GLY A 10 5.97 0.84 -2.87
N PHE A 11 4.88 0.90 -2.10
CA PHE A 11 4.91 0.53 -0.68
C PHE A 11 5.17 -0.95 -0.46
N THR A 12 6.10 -1.21 0.45
CA THR A 12 6.53 -2.54 0.86
C THR A 12 5.94 -2.95 2.20
N ASP A 13 6.00 -4.24 2.52
CA ASP A 13 5.46 -4.78 3.76
C ASP A 13 6.19 -4.23 4.99
N ASN A 14 7.51 -4.01 4.91
CA ASN A 14 8.26 -3.39 5.99
C ASN A 14 7.86 -1.92 6.21
N GLU A 15 7.69 -1.13 5.15
CA GLU A 15 7.27 0.27 5.29
C GLU A 15 5.90 0.38 5.95
N ILE A 16 4.95 -0.48 5.58
CA ILE A 16 3.62 -0.52 6.21
C ILE A 16 3.74 -0.90 7.69
N LYS A 17 4.55 -1.91 8.04
CA LYS A 17 4.76 -2.31 9.44
C LYS A 17 5.42 -1.20 10.26
N GLU A 18 6.44 -0.56 9.72
CA GLU A 18 7.10 0.58 10.37
C GLU A 18 6.15 1.76 10.56
N ASP A 19 5.30 2.03 9.58
CA ASP A 19 4.28 3.07 9.67
C ASP A 19 3.26 2.78 10.78
N VAL A 20 2.81 1.52 10.94
CA VAL A 20 1.98 1.10 12.09
C VAL A 20 2.69 1.39 13.42
N ILE A 21 3.95 0.98 13.55
CA ILE A 21 4.73 1.15 14.80
C ILE A 21 4.92 2.64 15.12
N LYS A 22 5.24 3.46 14.11
CA LYS A 22 5.49 4.90 14.27
C LYS A 22 4.22 5.71 14.55
N ASN A 23 3.05 5.22 14.15
CA ASN A 23 1.77 5.93 14.29
C ASN A 23 0.84 5.25 15.30
N ASN A 24 1.41 4.71 16.40
CA ASN A 24 0.65 4.17 17.53
C ASN A 24 -0.39 3.12 17.14
N GLY A 25 -0.03 2.21 16.24
CA GLY A 25 -0.89 1.12 15.79
C GLY A 25 -1.75 1.42 14.56
N ILE A 26 -1.68 2.64 14.00
CA ILE A 26 -2.48 3.06 12.85
C ILE A 26 -1.58 3.16 11.62
N SER A 27 -1.88 2.44 10.52
CA SER A 27 -1.15 2.68 9.27
C SER A 27 -1.79 3.81 8.45
N ARG A 28 -1.05 4.90 8.27
CA ARG A 28 -1.40 5.98 7.34
C ARG A 28 -1.14 5.57 5.89
N ILE A 29 -0.14 4.72 5.64
CA ILE A 29 0.14 4.15 4.32
C ILE A 29 -1.03 3.30 3.84
N GLU A 30 -1.56 2.42 4.70
CA GLU A 30 -2.74 1.60 4.39
C GLU A 30 -3.96 2.47 4.05
N GLN A 31 -4.26 3.47 4.89
CA GLN A 31 -5.34 4.42 4.63
C GLN A 31 -5.17 5.16 3.30
N PHE A 32 -3.94 5.60 2.99
CA PHE A 32 -3.63 6.22 1.71
C PHE A 32 -3.92 5.27 0.54
N ILE A 33 -3.45 4.03 0.59
CA ILE A 33 -3.66 3.04 -0.49
C ILE A 33 -5.15 2.79 -0.68
N VAL A 34 -5.90 2.57 0.40
CA VAL A 34 -7.35 2.34 0.36
C VAL A 34 -8.08 3.53 -0.26
N ASN A 35 -7.73 4.75 0.13
CA ASN A 35 -8.35 5.95 -0.42
C ASN A 35 -8.03 6.12 -1.92
N LYS A 36 -6.78 5.91 -2.34
CA LYS A 36 -6.43 5.97 -3.77
C LYS A 36 -7.12 4.90 -4.60
N LYS A 37 -7.32 3.71 -4.04
CA LYS A 37 -8.11 2.65 -4.68
C LYS A 37 -9.57 3.06 -4.84
N LYS A 38 -10.20 3.62 -3.80
CA LYS A 38 -11.59 4.13 -3.85
C LYS A 38 -11.75 5.29 -4.84
N GLU A 39 -10.76 6.17 -4.93
CA GLU A 39 -10.73 7.29 -5.88
C GLU A 39 -10.48 6.87 -7.34
N GLY A 40 -10.21 5.58 -7.61
CA GLY A 40 -9.84 5.10 -8.95
C GLY A 40 -8.48 5.61 -9.42
N LYS A 41 -7.61 6.06 -8.51
CA LYS A 41 -6.30 6.65 -8.81
C LYS A 41 -5.16 5.63 -8.86
N CYS A 42 -5.48 4.34 -8.95
CA CYS A 42 -4.50 3.29 -9.13
C CYS A 42 -4.93 2.33 -10.25
N ALA A 43 -3.96 1.81 -10.98
CA ALA A 43 -4.18 0.83 -12.04
C ALA A 43 -3.75 -0.56 -11.57
N CYS A 44 -4.34 -1.06 -10.47
CA CYS A 44 -3.95 -2.36 -9.88
C CYS A 44 -4.01 -3.50 -10.90
N HIS A 45 -4.99 -3.48 -11.82
CA HIS A 45 -5.15 -4.47 -12.88
C HIS A 45 -3.97 -4.52 -13.89
N LEU A 46 -3.21 -3.43 -14.02
CA LEU A 46 -2.00 -3.38 -14.85
C LEU A 46 -0.73 -3.57 -14.03
N ASN A 47 -0.65 -2.91 -12.88
CA ASN A 47 0.60 -2.79 -12.13
C ASN A 47 0.80 -3.91 -11.11
N ASN A 48 -0.27 -4.49 -10.55
CA ASN A 48 -0.13 -5.58 -9.59
C ASN A 48 -0.01 -6.91 -10.37
N PRO A 49 1.02 -7.73 -10.14
CA PRO A 49 1.14 -9.06 -10.77
C PRO A 49 -0.06 -9.98 -10.54
N ARG A 50 -0.84 -9.75 -9.48
CA ARG A 50 -2.09 -10.47 -9.19
C ARG A 50 -3.31 -9.91 -9.90
N GLY A 51 -3.18 -8.75 -10.55
CA GLY A 51 -4.26 -8.04 -11.23
C GLY A 51 -5.26 -7.34 -10.30
N THR A 52 -5.05 -7.30 -8.98
CA THR A 52 -5.97 -6.66 -8.01
C THR A 52 -5.29 -6.16 -6.74
#